data_AF-A0A1P8YNZ6-F1
#
_entry.id   AF-A0A1P8YNZ6-F1
#
_cell.length_a   1.000
_cell.length_b   1.000
_cell.length_c   1.000
_cell.angle_alpha   90.00
_cell.angle_beta   90.00
_cell.angle_gamma   90.00
#
_symmetry.space_group_name_H-M   'P 1'
#
loop_
_entity.id
_entity.type
_entity.pdbx_description
1 polymer ?
#
loop_
_entity_poly.entity_id
_entity_poly.type
_entity_poly.pdbx_seq_one_letter_code
_entity_poly.pdbx_strand_id
1 'polypeptide(L)'
;MQQTPNGLAQAFVIGAEHIGGDTAALVLGDNIFYGPGMGSRLTRFNRLSGGAVFAYRVSDPSAYGVIEFDTAGRAVSLEEKPKKPRSNFAVPGLYFYDNDVVTIARDLRPSERGEYEITDVNRTYLEAGTLQVEVLPRGTAWLDTGTFDSLLDASNYVRTIEERQGLKIGVPEEVAWRQGFIDDDELRERAERLVRSGYGSYLLGLLEHGKDW
;
A
#
# COMPACT_ATOMS: atom_id res chain seq x y z
N MET A 1 12.79 -8.22 13.84
CA MET A 1 13.23 -6.81 13.88
C MET A 1 14.23 -6.58 12.76
N GLN A 2 14.12 -5.46 12.03
CA GLN A 2 15.13 -5.06 11.05
C GLN A 2 16.19 -4.21 11.75
N GLN A 3 17.42 -4.72 11.87
CA GLN A 3 18.50 -4.00 12.57
C GLN A 3 19.18 -2.95 11.68
N THR A 4 19.24 -3.21 10.37
CA THR A 4 19.84 -2.33 9.37
C THR A 4 18.92 -2.25 8.16
N PRO A 5 18.67 -1.06 7.59
CA PRO A 5 17.80 -0.89 6.43
C PRO A 5 18.48 -1.38 5.15
N ASN A 6 18.55 -2.69 4.94
CA ASN A 6 19.19 -3.30 3.77
C ASN A 6 18.25 -3.40 2.55
N GLY A 7 17.18 -2.59 2.47
CA GLY A 7 16.20 -2.65 1.39
C GLY A 7 14.90 -3.39 1.73
N LEU A 8 13.88 -3.14 0.91
CA LEU A 8 12.49 -3.53 1.16
C LEU A 8 12.25 -5.03 1.06
N ALA A 9 12.93 -5.73 0.14
CA ALA A 9 12.73 -7.17 -0.06
C ALA A 9 13.16 -7.98 1.18
N GLN A 10 14.00 -7.41 2.04
CA GLN A 10 14.40 -8.03 3.30
C GLN A 10 13.20 -8.31 4.23
N ALA A 11 12.08 -7.60 4.07
CA ALA A 11 10.86 -7.85 4.83
C ALA A 11 10.39 -9.31 4.71
N PHE A 12 10.51 -9.93 3.53
CA PHE A 12 10.10 -11.33 3.31
C PHE A 12 11.09 -12.34 3.90
N VAL A 13 12.36 -11.97 4.02
CA VAL A 13 13.37 -12.81 4.68
C VAL A 13 13.18 -12.77 6.20
N ILE A 14 13.01 -11.58 6.77
CA ILE A 14 12.77 -11.38 8.21
C ILE A 14 11.42 -11.97 8.62
N GLY A 15 10.40 -11.79 7.79
CA GLY A 15 9.03 -12.26 8.03
C GLY A 15 8.77 -13.70 7.62
N ALA A 16 9.76 -14.46 7.14
CA ALA A 16 9.54 -15.78 6.53
C ALA A 16 8.77 -16.76 7.45
N GLU A 17 9.12 -16.82 8.73
CA GLU A 17 8.41 -17.67 9.70
C GLU A 17 6.99 -17.20 9.98
N HIS A 18 6.75 -15.89 9.96
CA HIS A 18 5.42 -15.30 10.14
C HIS A 18 4.53 -15.53 8.93
N ILE A 19 5.08 -15.44 7.72
CA ILE A 19 4.39 -15.71 6.46
C ILE A 19 4.06 -17.21 6.34
N GLY A 20 4.97 -18.09 6.77
CA GLY A 20 4.77 -19.53 6.70
C GLY A 20 4.53 -19.99 5.25
N GLY A 21 3.41 -20.66 5.01
CA GLY A 21 2.97 -21.13 3.68
C GLY A 21 1.90 -20.24 3.03
N ASP A 22 1.56 -19.11 3.65
CA ASP A 22 0.48 -18.25 3.19
C ASP A 22 0.95 -17.22 2.14
N THR A 23 -0.01 -16.56 1.49
CA THR A 23 0.23 -15.37 0.66
C THR A 23 0.57 -14.17 1.54
N ALA A 24 1.35 -13.22 1.01
CA ALA A 24 1.78 -12.03 1.76
C ALA A 24 1.41 -10.73 1.05
N ALA A 25 1.04 -9.72 1.84
CA ALA A 25 0.95 -8.33 1.39
C ALA A 25 2.01 -7.50 2.11
N LEU A 26 2.73 -6.65 1.37
CA LEU A 26 3.69 -5.69 1.90
C LEU A 26 3.18 -4.28 1.60
N VAL A 27 3.08 -3.46 2.64
CA VAL A 27 2.76 -2.03 2.52
C VAL A 27 3.86 -1.23 3.21
N LEU A 28 4.31 -0.15 2.57
CA LEU A 28 5.26 0.77 3.16
C LEU A 28 4.53 1.70 4.14
N GLY A 29 5.10 1.88 5.33
CA GLY A 29 4.43 2.58 6.44
C GLY A 29 4.23 4.09 6.23
N ASP A 30 4.87 4.67 5.23
CA ASP A 30 4.83 6.08 4.84
C ASP A 30 3.92 6.37 3.63
N ASN A 31 3.25 5.34 3.10
CA ASN A 31 2.38 5.44 1.94
C ASN A 31 0.91 5.61 2.36
N ILE A 32 0.27 6.66 1.86
CA ILE A 32 -1.16 6.93 2.07
C ILE A 32 -1.90 6.71 0.75
N PHE A 33 -2.92 5.85 0.80
CA PHE A 33 -3.80 5.56 -0.31
C PHE A 33 -5.24 6.00 0.02
N TYR A 34 -5.84 6.77 -0.87
CA TYR A 34 -7.24 7.17 -0.76
C TYR A 34 -7.93 7.12 -2.12
N GLY A 35 -9.14 6.59 -2.17
CA GLY A 35 -9.92 6.59 -3.39
C GLY A 35 -11.16 5.69 -3.32
N PRO A 36 -12.18 5.97 -4.13
CA PRO A 36 -13.40 5.17 -4.15
C PRO A 36 -13.12 3.69 -4.48
N GLY A 37 -13.66 2.80 -3.65
CA GLY A 37 -13.56 1.35 -3.87
C GLY A 37 -12.15 0.77 -3.69
N MET A 38 -11.23 1.49 -3.03
CA MET A 38 -9.90 0.94 -2.75
C MET A 38 -9.99 -0.36 -1.94
N GLY A 39 -10.77 -0.38 -0.85
CA GLY A 39 -10.92 -1.58 0.00
C GLY A 39 -11.39 -2.82 -0.78
N SER A 40 -12.42 -2.70 -1.61
CA SER A 40 -12.91 -3.84 -2.41
C SER A 40 -11.88 -4.33 -3.43
N ARG A 41 -11.08 -3.43 -4.04
CA ARG A 41 -9.98 -3.82 -4.93
C ARG A 41 -8.88 -4.61 -4.22
N LEU A 42 -8.64 -4.36 -2.93
CA LEU A 42 -7.61 -5.09 -2.19
C LEU A 42 -8.07 -6.50 -1.81
N THR A 43 -9.35 -6.67 -1.44
CA THR A 43 -9.88 -7.98 -0.99
C THR A 43 -9.80 -9.11 -2.01
N ARG A 44 -9.73 -8.81 -3.32
CA ARG A 44 -9.60 -9.85 -4.36
C ARG A 44 -8.26 -10.58 -4.33
N PHE A 45 -7.24 -10.02 -3.68
CA PHE A 45 -5.91 -10.62 -3.60
C PHE A 45 -5.76 -11.67 -2.49
N ASN A 46 -6.84 -11.98 -1.75
CA ASN A 46 -6.84 -13.02 -0.72
C ASN A 46 -6.46 -14.43 -1.23
N ARG A 47 -6.54 -14.67 -2.55
CA ARG A 47 -6.15 -15.93 -3.21
C ARG A 47 -5.36 -15.65 -4.49
N LEU A 48 -4.33 -14.84 -4.37
CA LEU A 48 -3.42 -14.53 -5.47
C LEU A 48 -2.52 -15.73 -5.81
N SER A 49 -2.26 -15.92 -7.11
CA SER A 49 -1.13 -16.70 -7.62
C SER A 49 -0.25 -15.75 -8.43
N GLY A 50 1.06 -15.83 -8.22
CA GLY A 50 2.05 -14.87 -8.69
C GLY A 50 2.16 -13.63 -7.81
N GLY A 51 2.56 -12.52 -8.42
CA GLY A 51 2.66 -11.22 -7.79
C GLY A 51 1.59 -10.26 -8.31
N ALA A 52 1.21 -9.27 -7.50
CA ALA A 52 0.37 -8.17 -7.93
C ALA A 52 0.88 -6.85 -7.37
N VAL A 53 1.02 -5.87 -8.26
CA VAL A 53 1.44 -4.51 -7.93
C VAL A 53 0.52 -3.49 -8.58
N PHE A 54 0.61 -2.25 -8.10
CA PHE A 54 -0.11 -1.13 -8.68
C PHE A 54 0.83 -0.26 -9.51
N ALA A 55 0.26 0.37 -10.53
CA ALA A 55 0.90 1.42 -11.30
C ALA A 55 0.13 2.73 -11.08
N TYR A 56 0.82 3.79 -10.67
CA TYR A 56 0.25 5.10 -10.46
C TYR A 56 0.95 6.13 -11.33
N ARG A 57 0.17 6.99 -11.99
CA ARG A 57 0.72 8.02 -12.86
C ARG A 57 1.22 9.20 -12.03
N VAL A 58 2.53 9.45 -12.05
CA VAL A 58 3.18 10.58 -11.39
C VAL A 58 3.71 11.59 -12.40
N SER A 59 4.04 12.80 -11.93
CA SER A 59 4.73 13.82 -12.75
C SER A 59 6.23 13.57 -12.84
N ASP A 60 6.84 13.08 -11.76
CA ASP A 60 8.26 12.71 -11.69
C ASP A 60 8.40 11.26 -11.20
N PRO A 61 8.63 10.30 -12.12
CA PRO A 61 8.77 8.88 -11.78
C PRO A 61 10.21 8.49 -11.39
N SER A 62 11.20 9.40 -11.46
CA SER A 62 12.62 9.06 -11.30
C SER A 62 13.00 8.59 -9.88
N ALA A 63 12.18 8.92 -8.88
CA ALA A 63 12.37 8.52 -7.50
C ALA A 63 11.84 7.10 -7.17
N TYR A 64 11.17 6.43 -8.11
CA TYR A 64 10.41 5.20 -7.86
C TYR A 64 10.82 4.07 -8.82
N GLY A 65 10.30 2.87 -8.55
CA GLY A 65 10.24 1.80 -9.56
C GLY A 65 9.27 2.20 -10.67
N VAL A 66 9.69 2.12 -11.93
CA VAL A 66 8.92 2.58 -13.10
C VAL A 66 8.53 1.39 -13.97
N ILE A 67 7.23 1.29 -14.28
CA ILE A 67 6.69 0.25 -15.16
C ILE A 67 6.50 0.80 -16.57
N GLU A 68 7.07 0.12 -17.56
CA GLU A 68 6.76 0.34 -18.97
C GLU A 68 5.60 -0.55 -19.42
N PHE A 69 4.70 -0.01 -20.23
CA PHE A 69 3.58 -0.75 -20.83
C PHE A 69 3.74 -0.81 -22.35
N ASP A 70 3.37 -1.94 -22.96
CA ASP A 70 3.23 -2.04 -24.41
C ASP A 70 1.96 -1.33 -24.92
N THR A 71 1.77 -1.33 -26.25
CA THR A 71 0.61 -0.70 -26.89
C THR A 71 -0.72 -1.39 -26.56
N ALA A 72 -0.69 -2.62 -26.03
CA ALA A 72 -1.85 -3.36 -25.54
C ALA A 72 -2.10 -3.14 -24.04
N GLY A 73 -1.28 -2.33 -23.36
CA GLY A 73 -1.41 -2.04 -21.94
C GLY A 73 -0.84 -3.12 -21.02
N ARG A 74 0.01 -4.03 -21.53
CA ARG A 74 0.69 -5.05 -20.71
C ARG A 74 2.03 -4.52 -20.21
N ALA A 75 2.36 -4.80 -18.94
CA ALA A 75 3.65 -4.44 -18.40
C ALA A 75 4.77 -5.23 -19.10
N VAL A 76 5.83 -4.55 -19.53
CA VAL A 76 6.94 -5.16 -20.29
C VAL A 76 8.31 -4.93 -19.66
N SER A 77 8.48 -3.89 -18.85
CA SER A 77 9.73 -3.67 -18.12
C SER A 77 9.47 -2.97 -16.79
N LEU A 78 10.39 -3.18 -15.85
CA LEU A 78 10.36 -2.58 -14.51
C LEU A 78 11.80 -2.20 -14.10
N GLU A 79 12.03 -0.91 -13.91
CA GLU A 79 13.34 -0.33 -13.60
C GLU A 79 13.29 0.45 -12.27
N GLU A 80 14.25 0.22 -11.37
CA GLU A 80 14.34 0.95 -10.10
C GLU A 80 15.02 2.30 -10.32
N LYS A 81 14.35 3.40 -9.93
CA LYS A 81 14.89 4.77 -9.96
C LYS A 81 15.65 5.11 -11.26
N PRO A 82 15.03 4.94 -12.44
CA PRO A 82 15.73 5.13 -13.70
C PRO A 82 16.09 6.60 -13.93
N LYS A 83 17.33 6.86 -14.37
CA LYS A 83 17.78 8.21 -14.76
C LYS A 83 16.99 8.79 -15.94
N LYS A 84 16.45 7.92 -16.79
CA LYS A 84 15.61 8.26 -17.94
C LYS A 84 14.37 7.36 -17.94
N PRO A 85 13.33 7.71 -17.17
CA PRO A 85 12.12 6.92 -17.06
C PRO A 85 11.47 6.67 -18.42
N ARG A 86 11.09 5.42 -18.70
CA ARG A 86 10.43 5.04 -19.97
C ARG A 86 8.92 5.31 -19.97
N SER A 87 8.35 5.55 -18.79
CA SER A 87 6.95 5.90 -18.60
C SER A 87 6.80 6.82 -17.39
N ASN A 88 5.58 7.33 -17.20
CA ASN A 88 5.19 8.11 -16.02
C ASN A 88 4.47 7.26 -14.96
N PHE A 89 4.58 5.94 -15.03
CA PHE A 89 3.91 5.02 -14.10
C PHE A 89 4.91 4.51 -13.06
N ALA A 90 4.77 5.02 -11.85
CA ALA A 90 5.50 4.57 -10.68
C ALA A 90 4.77 3.38 -10.02
N VAL A 91 5.53 2.54 -9.31
CA VAL A 91 5.01 1.48 -8.44
C VAL A 91 4.89 2.00 -7.02
N PRO A 92 3.68 2.21 -6.49
CA PRO A 92 3.48 2.60 -5.10
C PRO A 92 3.94 1.52 -4.13
N GLY A 93 4.11 1.90 -2.87
CA GLY A 93 4.52 1.02 -1.77
C GLY A 93 3.45 0.04 -1.30
N LEU A 94 2.78 -0.67 -2.21
CA LEU A 94 1.76 -1.68 -1.92
C LEU A 94 1.88 -2.87 -2.87
N TYR A 95 2.20 -4.02 -2.31
CA TYR A 95 2.57 -5.23 -3.05
C TYR A 95 1.84 -6.45 -2.48
N PHE A 96 1.43 -7.35 -3.35
CA PHE A 96 0.81 -8.63 -2.99
C PHE A 96 1.57 -9.76 -3.68
N TYR A 97 1.84 -10.85 -2.98
CA TYR A 97 2.55 -11.99 -3.54
C TYR A 97 2.01 -13.31 -3.00
N ASP A 98 2.13 -14.35 -3.81
CA ASP A 98 2.10 -15.71 -3.31
C ASP A 98 3.36 -16.05 -2.49
N ASN A 99 3.43 -17.29 -2.01
CA ASN A 99 4.46 -17.70 -1.07
C ASN A 99 5.87 -17.74 -1.68
N ASP A 100 5.99 -17.84 -3.03
CA ASP A 100 7.28 -17.90 -3.71
C ASP A 100 8.14 -16.67 -3.43
N VAL A 101 7.53 -15.55 -3.01
CA VAL A 101 8.20 -14.32 -2.60
C VAL A 101 9.28 -14.54 -1.55
N VAL A 102 9.10 -15.50 -0.64
CA VAL A 102 10.08 -15.79 0.41
C VAL A 102 11.36 -16.35 -0.21
N THR A 103 11.24 -17.28 -1.17
CA THR A 103 12.38 -17.86 -1.87
C THR A 103 13.02 -16.83 -2.80
N ILE A 104 12.22 -16.11 -3.58
CA ILE A 104 12.69 -15.05 -4.49
C ILE A 104 13.50 -14.01 -3.70
N ALA A 105 12.98 -13.53 -2.56
CA ALA A 105 13.67 -12.53 -1.74
C ALA A 105 14.97 -13.05 -1.11
N ARG A 106 15.07 -14.35 -0.79
CA ARG A 106 16.29 -14.97 -0.26
C ARG A 106 17.40 -15.08 -1.30
N ASP A 107 17.03 -15.29 -2.56
CA ASP A 107 17.97 -15.49 -3.66
C ASP A 107 18.41 -14.17 -4.32
N LEU A 108 17.83 -13.04 -3.91
CA LEU A 108 18.23 -11.72 -4.39
C LEU A 108 19.67 -11.38 -4.04
N ARG A 109 20.30 -10.62 -4.95
CA ARG A 109 21.59 -9.99 -4.72
C ARG A 109 21.40 -8.51 -4.39
N PRO A 110 22.25 -7.92 -3.55
CA PRO A 110 22.22 -6.49 -3.30
C PRO A 110 22.42 -5.69 -4.60
N SER A 111 21.72 -4.57 -4.73
CA SER A 111 21.89 -3.61 -5.82
C SER A 111 23.25 -2.90 -5.75
N GLU A 112 23.55 -2.04 -6.73
CA GLU A 112 24.74 -1.18 -6.70
C GLU A 112 24.82 -0.29 -5.45
N ARG A 113 23.68 -0.06 -4.80
CA ARG A 113 23.57 0.71 -3.54
C ARG A 113 23.68 -0.17 -2.29
N GLY A 114 23.78 -1.48 -2.44
CA GLY A 114 23.84 -2.44 -1.33
C GLY A 114 22.47 -2.79 -0.74
N GLU A 115 21.37 -2.50 -1.43
CA GLU A 115 20.00 -2.75 -0.97
C GLU A 115 19.37 -3.93 -1.71
N TYR A 116 18.52 -4.72 -1.04
CA TYR A 116 17.68 -5.75 -1.64
C TYR A 116 16.38 -5.11 -2.15
N GLU A 117 16.35 -4.83 -3.44
CA GLU A 117 15.29 -4.02 -4.08
C GLU A 117 14.00 -4.82 -4.25
N ILE A 118 12.87 -4.23 -3.87
CA ILE A 118 11.54 -4.83 -4.15
C ILE A 118 11.27 -4.89 -5.66
N THR A 119 11.87 -3.98 -6.43
CA THR A 119 11.83 -3.97 -7.89
C THR A 119 12.42 -5.25 -8.49
N ASP A 120 13.44 -5.86 -7.88
CA ASP A 120 14.02 -7.10 -8.37
C ASP A 120 13.10 -8.31 -8.09
N VAL A 121 12.38 -8.31 -6.95
CA VAL A 121 11.29 -9.27 -6.70
C VAL A 121 10.22 -9.13 -7.80
N ASN A 122 9.74 -7.91 -8.04
CA ASN A 122 8.72 -7.66 -9.07
C ASN A 122 9.18 -8.09 -10.45
N ARG A 123 10.44 -7.81 -10.81
CA ARG A 123 11.02 -8.22 -12.09
C ARG A 123 11.03 -9.74 -12.25
N THR A 124 11.34 -10.48 -11.18
CA THR A 124 11.32 -11.96 -11.19
C THR A 124 9.93 -12.49 -11.55
N TYR A 125 8.87 -11.96 -10.93
CA TYR A 125 7.48 -12.32 -11.30
C TYR A 125 7.10 -11.85 -12.72
N LEU A 126 7.60 -10.69 -13.16
CA LEU A 126 7.33 -10.16 -14.50
C LEU A 126 7.94 -11.06 -15.58
N GLU A 127 9.20 -11.45 -15.41
CA GLU A 127 9.93 -12.36 -16.32
C GLU A 127 9.29 -13.75 -16.38
N ALA A 128 8.72 -14.22 -15.26
CA ALA A 128 7.94 -15.45 -15.20
C ALA A 128 6.53 -15.33 -15.82
N GLY A 129 6.09 -14.12 -16.18
CA GLY A 129 4.74 -13.86 -16.70
C GLY A 129 3.64 -13.98 -15.64
N THR A 130 3.99 -13.95 -14.35
CA THR A 130 3.08 -14.12 -13.21
C THR A 130 2.88 -12.83 -12.41
N LEU A 131 3.41 -11.69 -12.88
CA LEU A 131 3.14 -10.38 -12.29
C LEU A 131 1.87 -9.74 -12.90
N GLN A 132 0.89 -9.50 -12.05
CA GLN A 132 -0.29 -8.69 -12.36
C GLN A 132 0.01 -7.22 -12.05
N VAL A 133 -0.30 -6.32 -12.97
CA VAL A 133 -0.14 -4.87 -12.78
C VAL A 133 -1.49 -4.19 -12.97
N GLU A 134 -2.01 -3.54 -11.92
CA GLU A 134 -3.20 -2.71 -12.02
C GLU A 134 -2.86 -1.22 -12.03
N VAL A 135 -3.33 -0.51 -13.05
CA VAL A 135 -3.28 0.95 -13.08
C VAL A 135 -4.34 1.52 -12.14
N LEU A 136 -3.91 2.26 -11.13
CA LEU A 136 -4.83 2.97 -10.24
C LEU A 136 -5.61 4.03 -11.05
N PRO A 137 -6.95 4.04 -10.94
CA PRO A 137 -7.77 4.92 -11.75
C PRO A 137 -7.57 6.38 -11.33
N ARG A 138 -7.85 7.29 -12.28
CA ARG A 138 -7.99 8.72 -11.97
C ARG A 138 -9.02 8.90 -10.84
N GLY A 139 -8.71 9.79 -9.89
CA GLY A 139 -9.50 9.99 -8.67
C GLY A 139 -8.97 9.22 -7.46
N THR A 140 -7.99 8.33 -7.65
CA THR A 140 -7.17 7.80 -6.55
C THR A 140 -6.10 8.82 -6.20
N ALA A 141 -5.88 9.04 -4.91
CA ALA A 141 -4.71 9.73 -4.38
C ALA A 141 -3.74 8.71 -3.79
N TRP A 142 -2.50 8.77 -4.25
CA TRP A 142 -1.36 8.16 -3.58
C TRP A 142 -0.43 9.29 -3.14
N LEU A 143 -0.15 9.31 -1.84
CA LEU A 143 0.65 10.36 -1.20
C LEU A 143 1.79 9.68 -0.45
N ASP A 144 3.01 10.04 -0.83
CA ASP A 144 4.26 9.57 -0.22
C ASP A 144 4.80 10.65 0.72
N THR A 145 5.07 10.28 1.97
CA THR A 145 5.41 11.23 3.05
C THR A 145 6.92 11.38 3.29
N GLY A 146 7.75 11.01 2.29
CA GLY A 146 9.21 11.04 2.39
C GLY A 146 9.89 12.41 2.51
N THR A 147 9.18 13.53 2.31
CA THR A 147 9.73 14.90 2.45
C THR A 147 8.83 15.78 3.31
N PHE A 148 9.36 16.88 3.86
CA PHE A 148 8.55 17.83 4.64
C PHE A 148 7.39 18.42 3.83
N ASP A 149 7.64 18.78 2.57
CA ASP A 149 6.62 19.32 1.68
C ASP A 149 5.55 18.26 1.37
N SER A 150 5.96 17.03 1.03
CA SER A 150 5.00 15.96 0.73
C SER A 150 4.20 15.51 1.95
N LEU A 151 4.77 15.55 3.15
CA LEU A 151 4.05 15.33 4.40
C LEU A 151 3.00 16.42 4.67
N LEU A 152 3.34 17.69 4.40
CA LEU A 152 2.39 18.81 4.53
C LEU A 152 1.25 18.69 3.51
N ASP A 153 1.56 18.36 2.26
CA ASP A 153 0.57 18.11 1.21
C ASP A 153 -0.39 16.98 1.61
N ALA A 154 0.15 15.87 2.14
CA ALA A 154 -0.67 14.76 2.62
C ALA A 154 -1.59 15.17 3.77
N SER A 155 -1.06 15.95 4.72
CA SER A 155 -1.82 16.47 5.86
C SER A 155 -2.97 17.39 5.40
N ASN A 156 -2.68 18.30 4.46
CA ASN A 156 -3.67 19.21 3.89
C ASN A 156 -4.75 18.46 3.11
N TYR A 157 -4.36 17.42 2.35
CA TYR A 157 -5.29 16.58 1.61
C TYR A 157 -6.27 15.88 2.57
N VAL A 158 -5.75 15.16 3.57
CA VAL A 158 -6.58 14.44 4.56
C VAL A 158 -7.52 15.42 5.25
N ARG A 159 -6.99 16.53 5.78
CA ARG A 159 -7.79 17.55 6.46
C ARG A 159 -8.93 18.06 5.59
N THR A 160 -8.64 18.41 4.34
CA THR A 160 -9.65 18.99 3.42
C THR A 160 -10.78 18.00 3.14
N ILE A 161 -10.45 16.72 2.93
CA ILE A 161 -11.44 15.67 2.68
C ILE A 161 -12.28 15.43 3.94
N GLU A 162 -11.65 15.27 5.10
CA GLU A 162 -12.37 15.02 6.36
C GLU A 162 -13.31 16.18 6.72
N GLU A 163 -12.84 17.44 6.64
CA GLU A 163 -13.65 18.62 6.93
C GLU A 163 -14.87 18.73 5.99
N ARG A 164 -14.71 18.33 4.72
CA ARG A 164 -15.79 18.45 3.73
C ARG A 164 -16.80 17.31 3.79
N GLN A 165 -16.36 16.10 4.10
CA GLN A 165 -17.21 14.91 4.11
C GLN A 165 -17.79 14.58 5.49
N GLY A 166 -17.14 15.02 6.57
CA GLY A 166 -17.50 14.60 7.93
C GLY A 166 -17.11 13.15 8.25
N LEU A 167 -16.39 12.48 7.34
CA LEU A 167 -15.86 11.13 7.48
C LEU A 167 -14.35 11.18 7.59
N LYS A 168 -13.76 10.23 8.35
CA LYS A 168 -12.32 10.18 8.57
C LYS A 168 -11.60 9.23 7.64
N ILE A 169 -10.31 9.48 7.41
CA ILE A 169 -9.45 8.63 6.59
C ILE A 169 -8.50 7.87 7.53
N GLY A 170 -8.40 6.54 7.33
CA GLY A 170 -7.41 5.72 8.04
C GLY A 170 -7.75 5.46 9.51
N VAL A 171 -9.01 5.16 9.82
CA VAL A 171 -9.53 4.86 11.17
C VAL A 171 -9.59 3.34 11.38
N PRO A 172 -8.62 2.71 12.09
CA PRO A 172 -8.60 1.26 12.25
C PRO A 172 -9.80 0.71 13.04
N GLU A 173 -10.31 1.47 14.02
CA GLU A 173 -11.45 1.07 14.83
C GLU A 173 -12.74 0.96 14.00
N GLU A 174 -12.96 1.93 13.10
CA GLU A 174 -14.09 1.90 12.17
C GLU A 174 -13.97 0.72 11.20
N VAL A 175 -12.78 0.49 10.62
CA VAL A 175 -12.56 -0.64 9.72
C VAL A 175 -12.83 -1.95 10.45
N ALA A 176 -12.30 -2.12 11.67
CA ALA A 176 -12.52 -3.31 12.48
C ALA A 176 -14.01 -3.53 12.80
N TRP A 177 -14.73 -2.47 13.18
CA TRP A 177 -16.16 -2.53 13.48
C TRP A 177 -17.02 -2.86 12.25
N ARG A 178 -16.74 -2.23 11.10
CA ARG A 178 -17.45 -2.51 9.84
C ARG A 178 -17.16 -3.92 9.33
N GLN A 179 -15.95 -4.45 9.53
CA GLN A 179 -15.59 -5.84 9.22
C GLN A 179 -16.09 -6.86 10.25
N GLY A 180 -16.61 -6.42 11.41
CA GLY A 180 -17.11 -7.29 12.46
C GLY A 180 -16.01 -7.95 13.31
N PHE A 181 -14.81 -7.39 13.32
CA PHE A 181 -13.73 -7.80 14.24
C PHE A 181 -13.95 -7.29 15.66
N ILE A 182 -14.71 -6.21 15.81
CA ILE A 182 -15.19 -5.71 17.10
C ILE A 182 -16.68 -5.39 17.03
N ASP A 183 -17.36 -5.49 18.17
CA ASP A 183 -18.77 -5.11 18.30
C ASP A 183 -18.99 -3.64 18.69
N ASP A 184 -20.25 -3.26 18.88
CA ASP A 184 -20.64 -1.87 19.21
C ASP A 184 -20.14 -1.43 20.58
N ASP A 185 -20.10 -2.35 21.56
CA ASP A 185 -19.66 -2.05 22.93
C ASP A 185 -18.14 -1.87 22.97
N GLU A 186 -17.42 -2.72 22.24
CA GLU A 186 -15.99 -2.62 22.05
C GLU A 186 -15.58 -1.34 21.31
N LEU A 187 -16.34 -0.91 20.29
CA LEU A 187 -16.09 0.37 19.63
C LEU A 187 -16.34 1.54 20.59
N ARG A 188 -17.44 1.50 21.36
CA ARG A 188 -17.79 2.53 22.33
C ARG A 188 -16.72 2.71 23.41
N GLU A 189 -16.22 1.62 23.99
CA GLU A 189 -15.19 1.67 25.02
C GLU A 189 -13.91 2.39 24.54
N ARG A 190 -13.50 2.12 23.30
CA ARG A 190 -12.34 2.77 22.67
C ARG A 190 -12.62 4.25 22.40
N ALA A 191 -13.82 4.56 21.88
CA ALA A 191 -14.23 5.91 21.53
C ALA A 191 -14.29 6.85 22.73
N GLU A 192 -14.83 6.41 23.86
CA GLU A 192 -14.99 7.22 25.08
C GLU A 192 -13.66 7.78 25.60
N ARG A 193 -12.57 7.01 25.47
CA ARG A 193 -11.21 7.43 25.90
C ARG A 193 -10.64 8.54 25.01
N LEU A 194 -11.16 8.72 23.81
CA LEU A 194 -10.64 9.61 22.77
C LEU A 194 -11.55 10.82 22.50
N VAL A 195 -12.61 11.03 23.28
CA VAL A 195 -13.57 12.13 23.05
C VAL A 195 -12.89 13.50 23.10
N ARG A 196 -11.91 13.69 23.99
CA ARG A 196 -11.21 14.98 24.14
C ARG A 196 -10.44 15.42 22.90
N SER A 197 -10.02 14.49 22.03
CA SER A 197 -9.32 14.83 20.78
C SER A 197 -10.27 15.09 19.61
N GLY A 198 -11.58 14.90 19.79
CA GLY A 198 -12.58 14.91 18.73
C GLY A 198 -12.66 13.60 17.93
N TYR A 199 -11.62 12.75 17.97
CA TYR A 199 -11.63 11.44 17.32
C TYR A 199 -12.66 10.49 17.95
N GLY A 200 -12.78 10.49 19.28
CA GLY A 200 -13.78 9.68 19.97
C GLY A 200 -15.22 10.10 19.63
N SER A 201 -15.47 11.41 19.47
CA SER A 201 -16.79 11.91 19.05
C SER A 201 -17.17 11.40 17.67
N TYR A 202 -16.22 11.31 16.74
CA TYR A 202 -16.44 10.71 15.43
C TYR A 202 -16.85 9.23 15.55
N LEU A 203 -16.09 8.44 16.33
CA LEU A 203 -16.39 7.01 16.52
C LEU A 203 -17.75 6.77 17.17
N LEU A 204 -18.13 7.58 18.16
CA LEU A 204 -19.47 7.51 18.76
C LEU A 204 -20.56 7.87 17.72
N GLY A 205 -20.29 8.86 16.86
CA GLY A 205 -21.17 9.19 15.75
C GLY A 205 -21.42 8.03 14.79
N LEU A 206 -20.41 7.17 14.52
CA LEU A 206 -20.60 5.97 13.69
C LEU A 206 -21.68 5.04 14.27
N LEU A 207 -21.71 4.85 15.59
CA LEU A 207 -22.70 4.00 16.27
C LEU A 207 -24.12 4.57 16.17
N GLU A 208 -24.26 5.89 16.10
CA GLU A 208 -25.56 6.55 15.96
C GLU A 208 -26.13 6.43 14.53
N HIS A 209 -25.26 6.51 13.50
CA HIS A 209 -25.67 6.46 12.10
C HIS A 209 -25.76 5.03 11.54
N GLY A 210 -24.99 4.10 12.10
CA GLY A 210 -24.92 2.70 11.68
C GLY A 210 -23.87 2.42 10.61
N LYS A 211 -23.72 1.13 10.26
CA LYS A 211 -22.63 0.62 9.39
C LYS A 211 -22.72 1.02 7.92
N ASP A 212 -23.83 1.64 7.50
CA ASP A 212 -24.06 2.09 6.12
C ASP A 212 -23.83 3.60 5.93
N TRP A 213 -23.45 4.31 7.00
CA TRP A 213 -23.12 5.73 6.96
C TRP A 213 -21.85 6.01 6.15
#